data_AF-A0A4Y2FJF2-F1
#
_entry.id   AF-A0A4Y2FJF2-F1
#
_cell.length_a   1.000
_cell.length_b   1.000
_cell.length_c   1.000
_cell.angle_alpha   90.00
_cell.angle_beta   90.00
_cell.angle_gamma   90.00
#
_symmetry.space_group_name_H-M   'P 1'
#
loop_
_entity.id
_entity.type
_entity.pdbx_description
1 polymer ?
#
loop_
_entity_poly.entity_id
_entity_poly.type
_entity_poly.pdbx_seq_one_letter_code
_entity_poly.pdbx_strand_id
1 'polypeptide(L)'
;MMDSFRSAQRAVIQFLCAEGQHASQIYRRMKEVYGEQCLARCTIWCCQRYEAGRVNIKDLPLSGQALVVTNSATISAVNELIQQNRRITTRGISVELSISKGTVHHIIHKKLGYGKVRTQWVPKICQIIRRRREWVFA
;
A
#
# COMPACT_ATOMS: atom_id res chain seq x y z
N MET A 1 -11.10 -2.15 14.53
CA MET A 1 -11.12 -3.16 15.60
C MET A 1 -12.42 -3.94 15.48
N MET A 2 -12.40 -5.02 14.68
CA MET A 2 -13.53 -5.95 14.49
C MET A 2 -12.95 -7.28 14.01
N ASP A 3 -12.20 -7.93 14.90
CA ASP A 3 -11.60 -9.26 14.68
C ASP A 3 -12.41 -10.37 15.39
N SER A 4 -13.72 -10.18 15.60
CA SER A 4 -14.40 -10.85 16.72
C SER A 4 -15.16 -12.15 16.40
N PHE A 5 -15.23 -12.61 15.15
CA PHE A 5 -16.03 -13.82 14.85
C PHE A 5 -15.50 -14.64 13.67
N ARG A 6 -15.19 -14.01 12.54
CA ARG A 6 -14.62 -14.70 11.37
C ARG A 6 -13.23 -15.27 11.65
N SER A 7 -12.40 -14.55 12.39
CA SER A 7 -11.07 -14.99 12.82
C SER A 7 -11.14 -16.18 13.78
N ALA A 8 -12.13 -16.19 14.69
CA ALA A 8 -12.37 -17.32 15.60
C ALA A 8 -12.81 -18.59 14.85
N GLN A 9 -13.73 -18.45 13.90
CA GLN A 9 -14.14 -19.57 13.04
C GLN A 9 -12.97 -20.12 12.21
N ARG A 10 -12.08 -19.25 11.70
CA ARG A 10 -10.86 -19.67 10.99
C ARG A 10 -9.89 -20.44 11.88
N ALA A 11 -9.74 -20.06 13.16
CA ALA A 11 -8.90 -20.79 14.11
C ALA A 11 -9.43 -22.21 14.37
N VAL A 12 -10.76 -22.37 14.49
CA VAL A 12 -11.40 -23.69 14.63
C VAL A 12 -11.21 -24.54 13.37
N ILE A 13 -11.34 -23.94 12.18
CA ILE A 13 -11.07 -24.63 10.91
C ILE A 13 -9.61 -25.10 10.85
N GLN A 14 -8.64 -24.25 11.23
CA GLN A 14 -7.22 -24.62 11.27
C GLN A 14 -6.95 -25.79 12.22
N PHE A 15 -7.56 -25.79 13.41
CA PHE A 15 -7.43 -26.89 14.37
C PHE A 15 -7.97 -28.21 13.79
N LEU A 16 -9.16 -28.19 13.18
CA LEU A 16 -9.79 -29.38 12.60
C LEU A 16 -9.04 -29.89 11.34
N CYS A 17 -8.41 -29.00 10.57
CA CYS A 17 -7.51 -29.39 9.49
C CYS A 17 -6.25 -30.07 10.02
N ALA A 18 -5.64 -29.55 11.11
CA ALA A 18 -4.48 -30.16 11.76
C ALA A 18 -4.80 -31.53 12.38
N GLU A 19 -6.06 -31.76 12.78
CA GLU A 19 -6.58 -33.07 13.21
C GLU A 19 -6.75 -34.07 12.05
N GLY A 20 -6.51 -33.65 10.79
CA GLY A 20 -6.60 -34.51 9.60
C GLY A 20 -8.03 -34.76 9.10
N GLN A 21 -9.01 -33.95 9.53
CA GLN A 21 -10.39 -34.11 9.09
C GLN A 21 -10.58 -33.62 7.64
N HIS A 22 -11.47 -34.29 6.89
CA HIS A 22 -11.78 -33.90 5.52
C HIS A 22 -12.72 -32.68 5.47
N ALA A 23 -12.57 -31.81 4.45
CA ALA A 23 -13.29 -30.53 4.32
C ALA A 23 -14.82 -30.65 4.49
N SER A 24 -15.40 -31.73 3.98
CA SER A 24 -16.84 -32.01 4.07
C SER A 24 -17.29 -32.22 5.52
N GLN A 25 -16.50 -32.92 6.32
CA GLN A 25 -16.77 -33.21 7.71
C GLN A 25 -16.62 -31.95 8.58
N ILE A 26 -15.61 -31.13 8.27
CA ILE A 26 -15.40 -29.82 8.91
C ILE A 26 -16.59 -28.90 8.63
N TYR A 27 -17.05 -28.81 7.38
CA TYR A 27 -18.21 -27.96 7.03
C TYR A 27 -19.49 -28.40 7.74
N ARG A 28 -19.74 -29.71 7.86
CA ARG A 28 -20.91 -30.22 8.60
C ARG A 28 -20.86 -29.80 10.07
N ARG A 29 -19.74 -30.02 10.76
CA ARG A 29 -19.54 -29.63 12.17
C ARG A 29 -19.66 -28.11 12.37
N MET A 30 -19.07 -27.33 11.47
CA MET A 30 -19.16 -25.87 11.51
C MET A 30 -20.60 -25.37 11.32
N LYS A 31 -21.38 -26.01 10.44
CA LYS A 31 -22.79 -25.67 10.23
C LYS A 31 -23.66 -26.04 11.43
N GLU A 32 -23.37 -27.14 12.12
CA GLU A 32 -24.06 -27.52 13.36
C GLU A 32 -23.80 -26.53 14.50
N VAL A 33 -22.56 -26.05 14.65
CA VAL A 33 -22.17 -25.13 15.75
C VAL A 33 -22.57 -23.68 15.48
N TYR A 34 -22.33 -23.18 14.26
CA TYR A 34 -22.52 -21.75 13.93
C TYR A 34 -23.81 -21.46 13.15
N GLY A 35 -24.52 -22.48 12.66
CA GLY A 35 -25.77 -22.34 11.91
C GLY A 35 -25.62 -21.43 10.68
N GLU A 36 -26.50 -20.43 10.58
CA GLU A 36 -26.53 -19.42 9.52
C GLU A 36 -25.31 -18.49 9.53
N GLN A 37 -24.60 -18.38 10.65
CA GLN A 37 -23.41 -17.54 10.77
C GLN A 37 -22.12 -18.27 10.37
N CYS A 38 -22.22 -19.49 9.85
CA CYS A 38 -21.08 -20.27 9.40
C CYS A 38 -20.41 -19.63 8.16
N LEU A 39 -19.07 -19.64 8.13
CA LEU A 39 -18.31 -19.29 6.93
C LEU A 39 -18.73 -20.15 5.72
N ALA A 40 -18.67 -19.54 4.54
CA ALA A 40 -19.04 -20.19 3.30
C ALA A 40 -18.18 -21.44 3.05
N ARG A 41 -18.78 -22.46 2.41
CA ARG A 41 -18.12 -23.74 2.10
C ARG A 41 -16.78 -23.56 1.36
N CYS A 42 -16.70 -22.55 0.47
CA CYS A 42 -15.49 -22.21 -0.25
C CYS A 42 -14.34 -21.77 0.67
N THR A 43 -14.63 -21.09 1.78
CA THR A 43 -13.59 -20.66 2.74
C THR A 43 -12.95 -21.84 3.45
N ILE A 44 -13.76 -22.85 3.84
CA ILE A 44 -13.26 -24.07 4.48
C ILE A 44 -12.41 -24.89 3.51
N TRP A 45 -12.90 -25.05 2.28
CA TRP A 45 -12.16 -25.73 1.23
C TRP A 45 -10.82 -25.05 0.93
N CYS A 46 -10.81 -23.71 0.86
CA CYS A 46 -9.57 -22.95 0.67
C CYS A 46 -8.59 -23.16 1.83
N CYS A 47 -9.04 -23.14 3.10
CA CYS A 47 -8.17 -23.36 4.26
C CYS A 47 -7.45 -24.71 4.21
N GLN A 48 -8.13 -25.78 3.79
CA GLN A 48 -7.51 -27.11 3.64
C GLN A 48 -6.54 -27.19 2.45
N ARG A 49 -6.70 -26.34 1.42
CA ARG A 49 -5.72 -26.26 0.33
C ARG A 49 -4.43 -25.52 0.70
N TYR A 50 -4.42 -24.80 1.83
CA TYR A 50 -3.26 -24.06 2.33
C TYR A 50 -2.39 -24.85 3.33
N GLU A 51 -2.36 -26.19 3.24
CA GLU A 51 -1.56 -27.15 4.04
C GLU A 51 -0.03 -26.89 4.07
N ALA A 52 0.47 -25.77 3.56
CA ALA A 52 1.86 -25.35 3.66
C ALA A 52 2.00 -24.09 4.54
N GLY A 53 2.09 -24.28 5.86
CA GLY A 53 2.78 -23.36 6.77
C GLY A 53 2.14 -21.99 7.04
N ARG A 54 0.88 -21.74 6.69
CA ARG A 54 0.19 -20.47 7.02
C ARG A 54 -0.49 -20.52 8.39
N VAL A 55 0.27 -20.18 9.43
CA VAL A 55 -0.20 -20.04 10.82
C VAL A 55 -0.84 -18.66 11.09
N ASN A 56 -0.94 -17.78 10.09
CA ASN A 56 -1.46 -16.43 10.31
C ASN A 56 -3.01 -16.41 10.28
N ILE A 57 -3.60 -16.25 11.47
CA ILE A 57 -5.05 -16.14 11.70
C ILE A 57 -5.61 -14.80 11.19
N LYS A 58 -4.76 -13.77 11.06
CA LYS A 58 -5.16 -12.47 10.53
C LYS A 58 -5.14 -12.51 9.00
N ASP A 59 -6.09 -11.82 8.39
CA ASP A 59 -6.02 -11.55 6.95
C ASP A 59 -4.68 -10.86 6.68
N LEU A 60 -3.84 -11.51 5.87
CA LEU A 60 -2.66 -10.86 5.33
C LEU A 60 -3.14 -9.61 4.57
N PRO A 61 -2.45 -8.47 4.71
CA PRO A 61 -2.78 -7.31 3.89
C PRO A 61 -2.74 -7.77 2.44
N LEU A 62 -3.89 -7.70 1.76
CA LEU A 62 -3.96 -8.07 0.35
C LEU A 62 -2.86 -7.28 -0.35
N SER A 63 -2.02 -7.98 -1.13
CA SER A 63 -1.07 -7.31 -2.01
C SER A 63 -1.89 -6.60 -3.08
N GLY A 64 -2.39 -5.42 -2.74
CA GLY A 64 -3.11 -4.56 -3.66
C GLY A 64 -2.21 -4.29 -4.85
N GLN A 65 -2.79 -4.38 -6.04
CA GLN A 65 -2.19 -4.24 -7.38
C GLN A 65 -1.23 -3.03 -7.53
N ALA A 66 -1.32 -2.04 -6.64
CA ALA A 66 -0.37 -0.94 -6.52
C ALA A 66 1.07 -1.37 -6.15
N LEU A 67 1.27 -2.49 -5.44
CA LEU A 67 2.61 -3.02 -5.14
C LEU A 67 3.29 -3.61 -6.37
N VAL A 68 2.54 -4.13 -7.33
CA VAL A 68 3.08 -4.89 -8.48
C VAL A 68 3.55 -3.96 -9.61
N VAL A 69 2.96 -2.77 -9.76
CA VAL A 69 3.36 -1.79 -10.81
C VAL A 69 4.47 -0.85 -10.34
N THR A 70 4.78 -0.84 -9.04
CA THR A 70 5.78 0.06 -8.47
C THR A 70 7.13 -0.65 -8.34
N ASN A 71 7.72 -1.05 -9.46
CA ASN A 71 9.12 -1.50 -9.49
C ASN A 71 10.00 -0.43 -8.83
N SER A 72 10.97 -0.84 -8.01
CA SER A 72 11.91 0.10 -7.37
C SER A 72 12.56 1.05 -8.38
N ALA A 73 12.84 0.56 -9.59
CA ALA A 73 13.35 1.33 -10.72
C ALA A 73 12.44 2.51 -11.11
N THR A 74 11.11 2.34 -11.15
CA THR A 74 10.19 3.42 -11.51
C THR A 74 10.09 4.45 -10.38
N ILE A 75 10.21 4.05 -9.12
CA ILE A 75 10.28 4.99 -7.98
C ILE A 75 11.55 5.85 -8.07
N SER A 76 12.70 5.24 -8.36
CA SER A 76 13.96 5.96 -8.52
C SER A 76 13.90 6.96 -9.69
N ALA A 77 13.39 6.53 -10.85
CA ALA A 77 13.23 7.42 -12.01
C ALA A 77 12.33 8.63 -11.70
N VAL A 78 11.19 8.41 -11.00
CA VAL A 78 10.33 9.52 -10.55
C VAL A 78 11.07 10.46 -9.60
N ASN A 79 11.88 9.92 -8.68
CA ASN A 79 12.64 10.73 -7.72
C ASN A 79 13.73 11.57 -8.42
N GLU A 80 14.44 11.00 -9.39
CA GLU A 80 15.45 11.71 -10.18
C GLU A 80 14.84 12.88 -10.95
N LEU A 81 13.69 12.68 -11.61
CA LEU A 81 12.97 13.75 -12.32
C LEU A 81 12.56 14.90 -11.39
N ILE A 82 12.11 14.57 -10.17
CA ILE A 82 11.76 15.59 -9.16
C ILE A 82 13.00 16.34 -8.66
N GLN A 83 14.14 15.66 -8.53
CA GLN A 83 15.39 16.30 -8.10
C GLN A 83 15.95 17.23 -9.18
N GLN A 84 15.89 16.83 -10.45
CA GLN A 84 16.30 17.66 -11.59
C GLN A 84 15.41 18.90 -11.75
N ASN A 85 14.08 18.73 -11.61
CA ASN A 85 13.14 19.84 -11.72
C ASN A 85 12.10 19.83 -10.59
N ARG A 86 12.38 20.60 -9.53
CA ARG A 86 11.49 20.75 -8.36
C ARG A 86 10.11 21.33 -8.69
N ARG A 87 9.90 21.88 -9.90
CA ARG A 87 8.62 22.47 -10.36
C ARG A 87 7.89 21.59 -11.38
N ILE A 88 8.34 20.36 -11.61
CA ILE A 88 7.72 19.46 -12.58
C ILE A 88 6.27 19.12 -12.19
N THR A 89 5.41 18.97 -13.19
CA THR A 89 4.00 18.60 -12.98
C THR A 89 3.81 17.08 -13.00
N THR A 90 2.81 16.57 -12.29
CA THR A 90 2.45 15.14 -12.30
C THR A 90 2.13 14.63 -13.72
N ARG A 91 1.64 15.51 -14.61
CA ARG A 91 1.42 15.19 -16.03
C ARG A 91 2.73 15.04 -16.80
N GLY A 92 3.73 15.88 -16.54
CA GLY A 92 5.05 15.77 -17.17
C GLY A 92 5.70 14.42 -16.89
N ILE A 93 5.74 14.03 -15.61
CA ILE A 93 6.27 12.73 -15.19
C ILE A 93 5.47 11.56 -15.80
N SER A 94 4.14 11.69 -15.86
CA SER A 94 3.27 10.67 -16.45
C SER A 94 3.55 10.43 -17.93
N VAL A 95 3.82 11.50 -18.70
CA VAL A 95 4.16 11.39 -20.11
C VAL A 95 5.57 10.83 -20.30
N GLU A 96 6.53 11.30 -19.52
CA GLU A 96 7.94 10.90 -19.64
C GLU A 96 8.16 9.43 -19.30
N LEU A 97 7.52 8.94 -18.24
CA LEU A 97 7.63 7.55 -17.82
C LEU A 97 6.55 6.63 -18.42
N SER A 98 5.61 7.16 -19.20
CA SER A 98 4.43 6.44 -19.71
C SER A 98 3.61 5.73 -18.62
N ILE A 99 3.51 6.36 -17.44
CA ILE A 99 2.80 5.82 -16.27
C ILE A 99 1.48 6.58 -16.09
N SER A 100 0.45 5.91 -15.55
CA SER A 100 -0.81 6.57 -15.23
C SER A 100 -0.62 7.70 -14.19
N LYS A 101 -1.36 8.81 -14.35
CA LYS A 101 -1.32 9.93 -13.40
C LYS A 101 -1.62 9.51 -11.96
N GLY A 102 -2.54 8.55 -11.78
CA GLY A 102 -2.91 8.01 -10.46
C GLY A 102 -1.73 7.30 -9.78
N THR A 103 -0.98 6.50 -10.55
CA THR A 103 0.22 5.83 -10.05
C THR A 103 1.32 6.82 -9.69
N VAL A 104 1.57 7.84 -10.52
CA VAL A 104 2.56 8.89 -10.21
C VAL A 104 2.17 9.63 -8.92
N HIS A 105 0.89 10.00 -8.77
CA HIS A 105 0.39 10.64 -7.55
C HIS A 105 0.60 9.75 -6.31
N HIS A 106 0.31 8.46 -6.42
CA HIS A 106 0.55 7.49 -5.35
C HIS A 106 2.03 7.39 -4.99
N ILE A 107 2.93 7.31 -5.98
CA ILE A 107 4.38 7.25 -5.75
C ILE A 107 4.86 8.51 -5.00
N ILE A 108 4.48 9.70 -5.48
CA ILE A 108 4.92 10.98 -4.89
C ILE A 108 4.48 11.09 -3.43
N HIS A 109 3.21 10.80 -3.12
CA HIS A 109 2.66 11.04 -1.78
C HIS A 109 2.79 9.85 -0.82
N LYS A 110 2.68 8.61 -1.29
CA LYS A 110 2.70 7.41 -0.44
C LYS A 110 4.07 6.74 -0.36
N LYS A 111 4.88 6.81 -1.41
CA LYS A 111 6.22 6.19 -1.42
C LYS A 111 7.33 7.19 -1.10
N LEU A 112 7.33 8.34 -1.76
CA LEU A 112 8.37 9.38 -1.57
C LEU A 112 8.03 10.40 -0.48
N GLY A 113 6.74 10.54 -0.11
CA GLY A 113 6.30 11.44 0.95
C GLY A 113 6.42 12.93 0.60
N TYR A 114 6.55 13.29 -0.68
CA TYR A 114 6.66 14.69 -1.08
C TYR A 114 5.32 15.43 -0.95
N GLY A 115 5.40 16.68 -0.47
CA GLY A 115 4.29 17.62 -0.42
C GLY A 115 4.55 18.84 -1.30
N LYS A 116 3.51 19.39 -1.92
CA LYS A 116 3.63 20.61 -2.72
C LYS A 116 3.75 21.82 -1.78
N VAL A 117 4.93 22.42 -1.74
CA VAL A 117 5.18 23.68 -1.02
C VAL A 117 4.76 24.85 -1.92
N ARG A 118 4.00 25.81 -1.38
CA ARG A 118 3.69 27.06 -2.09
C ARG A 118 4.92 27.94 -2.08
N THR A 119 5.30 28.50 -3.24
CA THR A 119 6.39 29.46 -3.30
C THR A 119 6.00 30.72 -2.55
N GLN A 120 6.79 31.11 -1.55
CA GLN A 120 6.63 32.38 -0.86
C GLN A 120 6.95 33.52 -1.83
N TRP A 121 6.15 34.57 -1.81
CA TRP A 121 6.45 35.79 -2.57
C TRP A 121 7.73 36.40 -2.04
N VAL A 122 8.76 36.45 -2.89
CA VAL A 122 10.01 37.16 -2.59
C VAL A 122 9.90 38.55 -3.21
N PRO A 123 9.85 39.63 -2.42
CA PRO A 123 9.86 40.99 -2.94
C PRO A 123 11.08 41.21 -3.84
N LYS A 124 10.88 41.84 -5.00
CA LYS A 124 11.94 42.10 -6.00
C LYS A 124 13.13 42.87 -5.41
N ILE A 125 12.91 43.65 -4.35
CA ILE A 125 13.95 44.42 -3.65
C ILE A 125 15.01 43.52 -2.98
N CYS A 126 14.66 42.30 -2.56
CA CYS A 126 15.61 41.36 -1.98
C CYS A 126 16.61 40.80 -3.01
N GLN A 127 16.26 40.76 -4.30
CA GLN A 127 17.20 40.39 -5.38
C GLN A 127 18.21 41.51 -5.67
N ILE A 128 17.78 42.77 -5.52
CA ILE A 128 18.64 43.95 -5.74
C ILE A 128 19.67 44.08 -4.61
N ILE A 129 19.27 43.88 -3.35
CA ILE A 129 20.16 44.03 -2.18
C ILE A 129 21.27 42.97 -2.18
N ARG A 130 21.02 41.75 -2.69
CA ARG A 130 22.06 40.70 -2.80
C ARG A 130 23.15 41.02 -3.83
N ARG A 131 22.85 41.85 -4.83
CA ARG A 131 23.79 42.30 -5.87
C ARG A 131 24.56 43.57 -5.50
N ARG A 132 24.20 44.21 -4.38
CA ARG A 132 24.72 45.51 -3.93
C ARG A 132 25.52 45.44 -2.62
N ARG A 133 25.93 44.24 -2.22
CA ARG A 133 26.86 44.01 -1.10
C ARG A 133 28.17 43.45 -1.62
N GLU A 134 28.86 44.24 -2.44
CA GLU A 134 30.31 44.18 -2.56
C GLU A 134 30.80 45.53 -2.04
N TRP A 135 31.47 45.48 -0.89
CA TRP A 135 32.22 46.55 -0.20
C TRP A 135 31.43 47.73 0.38
N VAL A 136 31.24 47.70 1.71
CA VAL A 136 31.38 48.91 2.54
C VAL A 136 32.22 48.51 3.76
N PHE A 137 33.49 48.90 3.77
CA PHE A 137 34.29 48.99 4.99
C PHE A 137 33.94 50.31 5.70
N ALA A 138 33.74 50.24 7.01
CA ALA A 138 34.08 51.28 7.96
C ALA A 138 34.71 50.58 9.17
#